data_AF-A0A535EC21-F1
#
_entry.id   AF-A0A535EC21-F1
#
_cell.length_a   1.000
_cell.length_b   1.000
_cell.length_c   1.000
_cell.angle_alpha   90.00
_cell.angle_beta   90.00
_cell.angle_gamma   90.00
#
_symmetry.space_group_name_H-M   'P 1'
#
loop_
_entity.id
_entity.type
_entity.pdbx_description
1 polymer ?
#
loop_
_entity_poly.entity_id
_entity_poly.type
_entity_poly.pdbx_seq_one_letter_code
_entity_poly.pdbx_strand_id
1 'polypeptide(L)'
;MAAENEATWSKVQGSKAVPLVGDVMPVEPEAIPADPVRLREKFAAGKREQESTWREILSAPVPETIDATAWARIVFDHLGAALQRPARSEELARSLLPLYQLRTASFIEEVRAMTTTRSEAVVEEGARVMEEEKRRWGERRSEGRARSASTA
;
A
#
# COMPACT_ATOMS: atom_id res chain seq x y z
N MET A 1 16.80 3.87 -3.53
CA MET A 1 15.82 3.48 -4.58
C MET A 1 14.61 4.42 -4.72
N ALA A 2 13.70 4.56 -3.73
CA ALA A 2 12.48 5.37 -3.89
C ALA A 2 12.77 6.89 -4.02
N ALA A 3 13.68 7.41 -3.19
CA ALA A 3 14.12 8.81 -3.25
C ALA A 3 14.92 9.13 -4.51
N GLU A 4 15.86 8.25 -4.88
CA GLU A 4 16.69 8.40 -6.10
C GLU A 4 15.86 8.51 -7.38
N ASN A 5 14.67 7.90 -7.42
CA ASN A 5 13.83 7.84 -8.62
C ASN A 5 12.54 8.69 -8.49
N GLU A 6 12.44 9.60 -7.51
CA GLU A 6 11.24 10.43 -7.27
C GLU A 6 10.78 11.17 -8.53
N ALA A 7 11.70 11.74 -9.29
CA ALA A 7 11.39 12.48 -10.52
C ALA A 7 10.73 11.63 -11.62
N THR A 8 10.91 10.30 -11.58
CA THR A 8 10.36 9.37 -12.56
C THR A 8 8.98 8.87 -12.12
N TRP A 9 8.88 8.25 -10.94
CA TRP A 9 7.63 7.62 -10.52
C TRP A 9 6.55 8.62 -10.12
N SER A 10 6.92 9.83 -9.65
CA SER A 10 5.94 10.84 -9.22
C SER A 10 5.05 11.33 -10.38
N LYS A 11 5.59 11.37 -11.61
CA LYS A 11 4.90 11.83 -12.82
C LYS A 11 3.93 10.81 -13.41
N VAL A 12 4.11 9.53 -13.10
CA VAL A 12 3.23 8.46 -13.61
C VAL A 12 1.86 8.57 -12.94
N GLN A 13 0.80 8.68 -13.73
CA GLN A 13 -0.57 8.76 -13.26
C GLN A 13 -1.40 7.70 -13.97
N GLY A 14 -2.07 6.87 -13.19
CA GLY A 14 -2.85 5.76 -13.70
C GLY A 14 -2.01 4.61 -14.26
N SER A 15 -2.65 3.46 -14.37
CA SER A 15 -2.20 2.31 -15.13
C SER A 15 -2.78 2.33 -16.55
N LYS A 16 -2.22 1.51 -17.43
CA LYS A 16 -2.73 1.31 -18.79
C LYS A 16 -2.90 -0.18 -19.00
N ALA A 17 -4.05 -0.57 -19.56
CA ALA A 17 -4.27 -1.93 -19.98
C ALA A 17 -3.19 -2.34 -20.99
N VAL A 18 -2.62 -3.54 -20.79
CA VAL A 18 -1.65 -4.11 -21.72
C VAL A 18 -2.43 -4.78 -22.87
N PRO A 19 -2.05 -4.57 -24.14
CA PRO A 19 -2.67 -5.26 -25.26
C PRO A 19 -2.55 -6.77 -25.07
N LEU A 20 -3.69 -7.47 -25.10
CA LEU A 20 -3.73 -8.93 -25.10
C LEU A 20 -3.48 -9.41 -26.53
N VAL A 21 -2.46 -10.25 -26.71
CA VAL A 21 -2.12 -10.85 -27.99
C VAL A 21 -2.54 -12.32 -27.96
N GLY A 22 -3.46 -12.70 -28.84
CA GLY A 22 -4.01 -14.06 -28.93
C GLY A 22 -5.34 -14.22 -28.18
N ASP A 23 -5.85 -15.46 -28.18
CA ASP A 23 -7.10 -15.80 -27.52
C ASP A 23 -6.91 -15.90 -26.00
N VAL A 24 -7.74 -15.18 -25.24
CA VAL A 24 -7.71 -15.19 -23.78
C VAL A 24 -8.58 -16.33 -23.29
N MET A 25 -7.94 -17.40 -22.81
CA MET A 25 -8.65 -18.47 -22.10
C MET A 25 -8.65 -18.18 -20.60
N PRO A 26 -9.83 -18.17 -19.94
CA PRO A 26 -9.87 -18.09 -18.48
C PRO A 26 -9.21 -19.34 -17.91
N VAL A 27 -8.08 -19.16 -17.22
CA VAL A 27 -7.41 -20.22 -16.49
C VAL A 27 -7.61 -19.94 -15.01
N GLU A 28 -8.29 -20.86 -14.32
CA GLU A 28 -8.36 -20.83 -12.86
C GLU A 28 -6.96 -21.14 -12.30
N PRO A 29 -6.36 -20.23 -11.51
CA PRO A 29 -5.08 -20.50 -10.89
C PRO A 29 -5.21 -21.63 -9.86
N GLU A 30 -4.12 -22.37 -9.66
CA GLU A 30 -4.06 -23.37 -8.60
C GLU A 30 -4.29 -22.71 -7.23
N ALA A 31 -5.15 -23.31 -6.41
CA ALA A 31 -5.46 -22.78 -5.09
C ALA A 31 -4.22 -22.82 -4.18
N ILE A 32 -3.74 -21.65 -3.77
CA ILE A 32 -2.66 -21.54 -2.80
C ILE A 32 -3.28 -21.49 -1.40
N PRO A 33 -2.96 -22.44 -0.49
CA PRO A 33 -3.46 -22.39 0.87
C PRO A 33 -2.87 -21.19 1.60
N ALA A 34 -3.72 -20.23 1.95
CA ALA A 34 -3.35 -19.09 2.78
C ALA A 34 -3.98 -19.22 4.17
N ASP A 35 -3.20 -18.91 5.20
CA ASP A 35 -3.62 -18.98 6.61
C ASP A 35 -3.78 -17.56 7.17
N PRO A 36 -4.99 -16.97 7.16
CA PRO A 36 -5.22 -15.63 7.67
C PRO A 36 -5.01 -15.53 9.19
N VAL A 37 -5.14 -16.63 9.94
CA VAL A 37 -4.87 -16.67 11.38
C VAL A 37 -3.37 -16.47 11.61
N ARG A 38 -2.53 -17.25 10.93
CA ARG A 38 -1.08 -17.12 11.01
C ARG A 38 -0.57 -15.76 10.54
N LEU A 39 -1.22 -15.15 9.54
CA LEU A 39 -0.90 -13.79 9.11
C LEU A 39 -1.20 -12.75 10.21
N ARG A 40 -2.31 -12.90 10.93
CA ARG A 40 -2.66 -12.03 12.08
C ARG A 40 -1.71 -12.23 13.27
N GLU A 41 -1.26 -13.45 13.53
CA GLU A 41 -0.24 -13.73 14.55
C GLU A 41 1.09 -13.04 14.22
N LYS A 42 1.56 -13.13 12.97
CA LYS A 42 2.77 -12.42 12.53
C LYS A 42 2.62 -10.91 12.62
N PHE A 43 1.44 -10.37 12.28
CA PHE A 43 1.14 -8.96 12.49
C PHE A 43 1.23 -8.57 13.97
N ALA A 44 0.63 -9.37 14.87
CA ALA A 44 0.65 -9.09 16.31
C ALA A 44 2.07 -9.09 16.88
N ALA A 45 2.92 -10.03 16.44
CA ALA A 45 4.34 -10.06 16.79
C ALA A 45 5.07 -8.81 16.28
N GLY A 46 4.94 -8.50 14.99
CA GLY A 46 5.60 -7.33 14.38
C GLY A 46 5.09 -5.99 14.89
N LYS A 47 3.82 -5.89 15.31
CA LYS A 47 3.25 -4.69 15.93
C LYS A 47 4.02 -4.27 17.17
N ARG A 48 4.39 -5.22 18.04
CA ARG A 48 5.14 -4.91 19.27
C ARG A 48 6.49 -4.27 18.98
N GLU A 49 7.11 -4.61 17.85
CA GLU A 49 8.41 -4.09 17.43
C GLU A 49 8.31 -2.75 16.70
N GLN A 50 7.25 -2.54 15.92
CA GLN A 50 7.15 -1.42 14.97
C GLN A 50 6.20 -0.29 15.42
N GLU A 51 5.49 -0.45 16.54
CA GLU A 51 4.48 0.52 17.01
C GLU A 51 5.03 1.93 17.25
N SER A 52 6.28 2.06 17.71
CA SER A 52 6.93 3.38 17.84
C SER A 52 7.10 4.06 16.48
N THR A 53 7.63 3.33 15.50
CA THR A 53 7.80 3.79 14.11
C THR A 53 6.47 4.21 13.50
N TRP A 54 5.42 3.41 13.69
CA TRP A 54 4.09 3.72 13.15
C TRP A 54 3.48 4.98 13.76
N ARG A 55 3.62 5.18 15.08
CA ARG A 55 3.19 6.42 15.74
C ARG A 55 3.95 7.65 15.25
N GLU A 56 5.18 7.47 14.81
CA GLU A 56 6.01 8.54 14.27
C GLU A 56 5.59 8.96 12.86
N ILE A 57 5.20 8.00 12.00
CA ILE A 57 5.07 8.26 10.55
C ILE A 57 3.64 8.22 10.01
N LEU A 58 2.73 7.49 10.65
CA LEU A 58 1.38 7.33 10.13
C LEU A 58 0.50 8.51 10.49
N SER A 59 -0.29 8.97 9.53
CA SER A 59 -1.27 10.04 9.70
C SER A 59 -2.51 9.60 10.48
N ALA A 60 -2.70 8.29 10.64
CA ALA A 60 -3.81 7.67 11.37
C ALA A 60 -3.33 6.40 12.10
N PRO A 61 -3.97 6.01 13.21
CA PRO A 61 -3.65 4.76 13.89
C PRO A 61 -3.91 3.54 13.00
N VAL A 62 -3.14 2.47 13.22
CA VAL A 62 -3.33 1.20 12.50
C VAL A 62 -4.70 0.60 12.88
N PRO A 63 -5.59 0.37 11.90
CA PRO A 63 -6.92 -0.21 12.17
C PRO A 63 -6.83 -1.72 12.43
N GLU A 64 -7.91 -2.32 12.93
CA GLU A 64 -8.01 -3.78 13.17
C GLU A 64 -8.10 -4.59 11.86
N THR A 65 -8.59 -3.97 10.79
CA THR A 65 -8.63 -4.49 9.43
C THR A 65 -8.16 -3.39 8.48
N ILE A 66 -7.39 -3.78 7.46
CA ILE A 66 -6.83 -2.83 6.48
C ILE A 66 -7.53 -3.07 5.15
N ASP A 67 -8.42 -2.16 4.77
CA ASP A 67 -9.00 -2.10 3.43
C ASP A 67 -8.01 -1.47 2.41
N ALA A 68 -8.40 -1.38 1.14
CA ALA A 68 -7.58 -0.80 0.09
C ALA A 68 -7.20 0.67 0.35
N THR A 69 -8.11 1.46 0.92
CA THR A 69 -7.89 2.89 1.17
C THR A 69 -6.90 3.11 2.31
N ALA A 70 -7.09 2.39 3.42
CA ALA A 70 -6.17 2.40 4.55
C ALA A 70 -4.78 1.91 4.12
N TRP A 71 -4.70 0.85 3.32
CA TRP A 71 -3.45 0.34 2.79
C TRP A 71 -2.71 1.38 1.95
N ALA A 72 -3.39 2.02 1.01
CA ALA A 72 -2.78 3.06 0.17
C ALA A 72 -2.23 4.22 1.00
N ARG A 73 -3.00 4.72 1.98
CA ARG A 73 -2.54 5.78 2.89
C ARG A 73 -1.31 5.39 3.69
N ILE A 74 -1.31 4.17 4.26
CA ILE A 74 -0.17 3.63 4.99
C ILE A 74 1.09 3.61 4.10
N VAL A 75 0.97 3.13 2.86
CA VAL A 75 2.09 3.09 1.91
C VAL A 75 2.61 4.49 1.60
N PHE A 76 1.73 5.47 1.37
CA PHE A 76 2.14 6.84 1.07
C PHE A 76 2.70 7.61 2.27
N ASP A 77 2.26 7.31 3.50
CA ASP A 77 2.86 7.82 4.72
C ASP A 77 4.29 7.28 4.90
N HIS A 78 4.49 5.98 4.69
CA HIS A 78 5.83 5.36 4.67
C HIS A 78 6.73 5.98 3.60
N LEU A 79 6.21 6.16 2.38
CA LEU A 79 6.95 6.78 1.29
C LEU A 79 7.34 8.22 1.64
N GLY A 80 6.39 9.01 2.18
CA GLY A 80 6.65 10.38 2.63
C GLY A 80 7.73 10.45 3.71
N ALA A 81 7.73 9.53 4.67
CA ALA A 81 8.76 9.43 5.70
C ALA A 81 10.12 9.03 5.11
N ALA A 82 10.15 8.09 4.17
CA ALA A 82 11.38 7.63 3.53
C ALA A 82 12.02 8.71 2.65
N LEU A 83 11.21 9.52 1.95
CA LEU A 83 11.69 10.66 1.16
C LEU A 83 12.29 11.77 2.05
N GLN A 84 11.72 11.99 3.23
CA GLN A 84 12.25 12.97 4.20
C GLN A 84 13.47 12.46 4.95
N ARG A 85 13.60 11.14 5.12
CA ARG A 85 14.71 10.49 5.84
C ARG A 85 15.30 9.34 5.04
N PRO A 86 16.03 9.60 3.94
CA PRO A 86 16.55 8.56 3.07
C PRO A 86 17.42 7.53 3.81
N ALA A 87 18.18 7.97 4.82
CA ALA A 87 19.02 7.09 5.65
C ALA A 87 18.23 6.04 6.45
N ARG A 88 16.94 6.26 6.73
CA ARG A 88 16.02 5.31 7.41
C ARG A 88 15.14 4.54 6.43
N SER A 89 15.35 4.66 5.11
CA SER A 89 14.44 4.08 4.12
C SER A 89 14.26 2.57 4.26
N GLU A 90 15.32 1.83 4.59
CA GLU A 90 15.25 0.38 4.75
C GLU A 90 14.50 -0.02 6.04
N GLU A 91 14.77 0.67 7.14
CA GLU A 91 14.05 0.51 8.41
C GLU A 91 12.54 0.77 8.23
N LEU A 92 12.19 1.86 7.55
CA LEU A 92 10.81 2.22 7.23
C LEU A 92 10.16 1.16 6.34
N ALA A 93 10.84 0.69 5.29
CA ALA A 93 10.32 -0.38 4.44
C ALA A 93 10.08 -1.68 5.23
N ARG A 94 10.97 -2.03 6.17
CA ARG A 94 10.81 -3.20 7.04
C ARG A 94 9.61 -3.06 7.97
N SER A 95 9.33 -1.85 8.47
CA SER A 95 8.16 -1.58 9.32
C SER A 95 6.81 -1.74 8.60
N LEU A 96 6.82 -1.81 7.27
CA LEU A 96 5.63 -2.07 6.45
C LEU A 96 5.23 -3.56 6.45
N LEU A 97 6.16 -4.48 6.69
CA LEU A 97 5.94 -5.92 6.55
C LEU A 97 4.81 -6.45 7.44
N PRO A 98 4.72 -6.11 8.75
CA PRO A 98 3.60 -6.56 9.57
C PRO A 98 2.25 -5.99 9.09
N LEU A 99 2.22 -4.75 8.60
CA LEU A 99 1.01 -4.14 8.05
C LEU A 99 0.55 -4.83 6.76
N TYR A 100 1.51 -5.24 5.92
CA TYR A 100 1.20 -6.07 4.75
C TYR A 100 0.56 -7.40 5.15
N GLN A 101 1.04 -8.06 6.21
CA GLN A 101 0.43 -9.31 6.70
C GLN A 101 -1.03 -9.09 7.14
N LEU A 102 -1.31 -7.99 7.83
CA LEU A 102 -2.68 -7.65 8.23
C LEU A 102 -3.56 -7.31 7.01
N ARG A 103 -3.03 -6.59 6.02
CA ARG A 103 -3.74 -6.30 4.76
C ARG A 103 -4.06 -7.58 4.01
N THR A 104 -3.12 -8.52 3.89
CA THR A 104 -3.34 -9.80 3.23
C THR A 104 -4.37 -10.66 3.99
N ALA A 105 -4.31 -10.70 5.32
CA ALA A 105 -5.34 -11.38 6.10
C ALA A 105 -6.72 -10.75 5.89
N SER A 106 -6.81 -9.42 5.86
CA SER A 106 -8.06 -8.69 5.61
C SER A 106 -8.61 -8.98 4.21
N PHE A 107 -7.74 -9.04 3.19
CA PHE A 107 -8.10 -9.39 1.82
C PHE A 107 -8.64 -10.82 1.72
N ILE A 108 -7.96 -11.80 2.33
CA ILE A 108 -8.39 -13.20 2.31
C ILE A 108 -9.79 -13.36 2.89
N GLU A 109 -10.09 -12.66 4.00
CA GLU A 109 -11.44 -12.67 4.58
C GLU A 109 -12.47 -12.01 3.65
N GLU A 110 -12.12 -10.87 3.04
CA GLU A 110 -12.97 -10.12 2.12
C GLU A 110 -13.39 -10.98 0.92
N VAL A 111 -12.46 -11.71 0.31
CA VAL A 111 -12.73 -12.49 -0.92
C VAL A 111 -13.09 -13.96 -0.67
N ARG A 112 -13.17 -14.41 0.59
CA ARG A 112 -13.35 -15.83 0.97
C ARG A 112 -14.52 -16.53 0.26
N ALA A 113 -15.63 -15.83 0.07
CA ALA A 113 -16.85 -16.37 -0.54
C ALA A 113 -17.02 -15.93 -2.02
N MET A 114 -15.96 -15.40 -2.64
CA MET A 114 -15.99 -14.91 -4.00
C MET A 114 -15.45 -15.94 -4.99
N THR A 115 -15.92 -15.86 -6.23
CA THR A 115 -15.28 -16.51 -7.38
C THR A 115 -13.97 -15.81 -7.72
N THR A 116 -13.06 -16.49 -8.41
CA THR A 116 -11.77 -15.92 -8.85
C THR A 116 -11.94 -14.60 -9.58
N THR A 117 -12.81 -14.51 -10.60
CA THR A 117 -13.09 -13.25 -11.32
C THR A 117 -13.55 -12.10 -10.42
N ARG A 118 -14.31 -12.39 -9.36
CA ARG A 118 -14.76 -11.36 -8.40
C ARG A 118 -13.63 -10.93 -7.49
N SER A 119 -12.77 -11.86 -7.07
CA SER A 119 -11.57 -11.55 -6.29
C SER A 119 -10.56 -10.70 -7.09
N GLU A 120 -10.40 -10.96 -8.39
CA GLU A 120 -9.58 -10.14 -9.29
C GLU A 120 -10.10 -8.69 -9.37
N ALA A 121 -11.42 -8.51 -9.47
CA ALA A 121 -12.01 -7.18 -9.46
C ALA A 121 -11.72 -6.39 -8.16
N VAL A 122 -11.59 -7.07 -7.02
CA VAL A 122 -11.18 -6.44 -5.75
C VAL A 122 -9.71 -6.01 -5.80
N VAL A 123 -8.83 -6.78 -6.45
CA VAL A 123 -7.44 -6.39 -6.67
C VAL A 123 -7.35 -5.16 -7.58
N GLU A 124 -8.09 -5.15 -8.68
CA GLU A 124 -8.14 -4.02 -9.62
C GLU A 124 -8.68 -2.74 -8.95
N GLU A 125 -9.74 -2.85 -8.14
CA GLU A 125 -10.22 -1.71 -7.36
C GLU A 125 -9.17 -1.23 -6.36
N GLY A 126 -8.44 -2.14 -5.72
CA GLY A 126 -7.30 -1.79 -4.87
C GLY A 126 -6.20 -1.02 -5.61
N ALA A 127 -5.92 -1.36 -6.87
CA ALA A 127 -4.98 -0.65 -7.71
C ALA A 127 -5.50 0.76 -8.07
N ARG A 128 -6.78 0.89 -8.42
CA ARG A 128 -7.42 2.19 -8.67
C ARG A 128 -7.35 3.11 -7.46
N VAL A 129 -7.60 2.56 -6.26
CA VAL A 129 -7.49 3.31 -4.99
C VAL A 129 -6.05 3.78 -4.73
N MET A 130 -5.05 2.95 -5.03
CA MET A 130 -3.63 3.36 -4.95
C MET A 130 -3.30 4.55 -5.84
N GLU A 131 -3.78 4.53 -7.09
CA GLU A 131 -3.58 5.63 -8.04
C GLU A 131 -4.23 6.93 -7.54
N GLU A 132 -5.44 6.83 -7.00
CA GLU A 132 -6.20 7.96 -6.48
C GLU A 132 -5.53 8.57 -5.24
N GLU A 133 -5.10 7.75 -4.29
CA GLU A 133 -4.39 8.21 -3.09
C GLU A 133 -3.00 8.75 -3.41
N LYS A 134 -2.29 8.20 -4.42
CA LYS A 134 -1.01 8.76 -4.91
C LYS A 134 -1.18 10.20 -5.36
N ARG A 135 -2.23 10.46 -6.16
CA ARG A 135 -2.56 11.80 -6.66
C ARG A 135 -2.84 12.75 -5.50
N ARG A 136 -3.74 12.38 -4.59
CA ARG A 136 -4.08 13.19 -3.40
C ARG A 136 -2.86 13.47 -2.52
N TRP A 137 -2.01 12.47 -2.31
CA TRP A 137 -0.78 12.62 -1.54
C TRP A 137 0.20 13.60 -2.22
N GLY A 138 0.35 13.51 -3.54
CA GLY A 138 1.17 14.44 -4.33
C GLY A 138 0.68 15.88 -4.26
N GLU A 139 -0.64 16.10 -4.35
CA GLU A 139 -1.28 17.41 -4.21
C GLU A 139 -0.99 18.02 -2.83
N ARG A 140 -1.27 17.30 -1.74
CA ARG A 140 -0.98 17.76 -0.37
C ARG A 140 0.49 18.13 -0.16
N ARG A 141 1.40 17.33 -0.72
CA ARG A 141 2.85 17.56 -0.63
C ARG A 141 3.28 18.82 -1.40
N SER A 142 2.65 19.10 -2.53
CA SER A 142 2.90 20.31 -3.32
C SER A 142 2.43 21.58 -2.59
N GLU A 143 1.23 21.54 -2.00
CA GLU A 143 0.69 22.64 -1.20
C GLU A 143 1.52 22.90 0.06
N GLY A 144 1.96 21.84 0.74
CA GLY A 144 2.84 21.94 1.91
C GLY A 144 4.13 22.70 1.58
N ARG A 145 4.78 22.38 0.46
CA ARG A 145 5.98 23.11 0.01
C ARG A 145 5.71 24.57 -0.33
N ALA A 146 4.59 24.86 -1.00
CA ALA A 146 4.21 26.22 -1.35
C ALA A 146 3.97 27.08 -0.09
N ARG A 147 3.30 26.53 0.94
CA ARG A 147 3.08 27.22 2.22
C ARG A 147 4.38 27.50 2.97
N SER A 148 5.31 26.53 3.02
CA SER A 148 6.62 26.74 3.65
C SER A 148 7.44 27.82 2.95
N ALA A 149 7.38 27.91 1.61
CA ALA A 149 8.09 28.93 0.84
C ALA A 149 7.51 30.35 0.99
N SER A 150 6.22 30.48 1.32
CA SER A 150 5.56 31.77 1.54
C SER A 150 5.75 32.32 2.97
N THR A 151 6.28 31.50 3.89
CA THR A 151 6.45 31.85 5.32
C THR A 151 7.94 32.05 5.68
N ALA A 152 8.83 31.90 4.71
CA ALA A 152 10.28 32.12 4.81
C ALA A 152 10.66 33.39 4.04
#